data_AF-A0AAV6LQ20-F1
#
_entry.id   AF-A0AAV6LQ20-F1
#
_cell.length_a   1.000
_cell.length_b   1.000
_cell.length_c   1.000
_cell.angle_alpha   90.00
_cell.angle_beta   90.00
_cell.angle_gamma   90.00
#
_symmetry.space_group_name_H-M   'P 1'
#
loop_
_entity.id
_entity.type
_entity.pdbx_description
1 polymer ?
#
loop_
_entity_poly.entity_id
_entity_poly.type
_entity_poly.pdbx_seq_one_letter_code
_entity_poly.pdbx_strand_id
1 'polypeptide(L)'
;MQKQGRHNWVVLVPCPFQGHITPMLQLGHALHSKGFSIVVAHTKFNSPNSSNHPDFVFLPIPDNFSHHGNPFEIISALNANSKEPFKECLAQFMEKHKPDDRVSCIISDIALNFLDDVSKDLNVQSIALSTNNASFNLALSGIPRLHAQGLIPVQDSTLQDLVPELHPLRFKDIPVSSFATLGEFLEKLGKSKRSSSAVVWNTMELLEQTSLAQLQQHDQCPFFTIGPLHKIVPSCSTSLLKEESSCISWLDNQAPNSVIYVSLGSTAFVDEKALVEMAWGLANSHQPFLWVIRPGSIRGSQWIELLPEKFTEQIGDRGCIVKWAPQKEVLAHKAVGGFLSHCGWNSTLESICEGVPVICLPCFGDQKVNARYLSTVWGIGLELEHEADRGEIVRAVKRLLVDEEGKEIRRRAIELKERTEVSTREGGSSLNALVEHILSF
;
A
#
# COMPACT_ATOMS: atom_id res chain seq x y z
N MET A 1 -39.08 -4.79 21.04
CA MET A 1 -39.12 -4.29 19.64
C MET A 1 -38.31 -3.01 19.57
N GLN A 2 -37.00 -3.13 19.28
CA GLN A 2 -36.17 -1.97 18.95
C GLN A 2 -36.58 -1.52 17.55
N LYS A 3 -36.90 -0.24 17.37
CA LYS A 3 -37.08 0.34 16.03
C LYS A 3 -35.73 0.23 15.33
N GLN A 4 -35.59 -0.66 14.35
CA GLN A 4 -34.45 -0.64 13.42
C GLN A 4 -34.49 0.71 12.71
N GLY A 5 -33.44 1.52 12.93
CA GLY A 5 -33.26 2.78 12.23
C GLY A 5 -32.96 2.53 10.76
N ARG A 6 -33.27 3.51 9.91
CA ARG A 6 -32.92 3.55 8.49
C ARG A 6 -31.41 3.30 8.33
N HIS A 7 -30.98 2.23 7.66
CA HIS A 7 -29.54 2.00 7.44
C HIS A 7 -29.03 2.80 6.24
N ASN A 8 -27.96 3.56 6.45
CA ASN A 8 -27.18 4.20 5.39
C ASN A 8 -26.02 3.28 5.04
N TRP A 9 -26.18 2.51 3.97
CA TRP A 9 -25.18 1.53 3.53
C TRP A 9 -24.10 2.21 2.69
N VAL A 10 -22.85 1.92 3.02
CA VAL A 10 -21.68 2.23 2.19
C VAL A 10 -21.12 0.91 1.68
N VAL A 11 -21.02 0.78 0.35
CA VAL A 11 -20.49 -0.42 -0.30
C VAL A 11 -19.03 -0.19 -0.62
N LEU A 12 -18.14 -0.96 0.01
CA LEU A 12 -16.71 -0.95 -0.22
C LEU A 12 -16.33 -2.02 -1.23
N VAL A 13 -15.53 -1.67 -2.24
CA VAL A 13 -15.08 -2.59 -3.29
C VAL A 13 -13.56 -2.55 -3.42
N PRO A 14 -12.81 -3.34 -2.61
CA PRO A 14 -11.36 -3.38 -2.67
C PRO A 14 -10.84 -4.10 -3.92
N CYS A 15 -9.69 -3.66 -4.43
CA CYS A 15 -8.88 -4.48 -5.33
C CYS A 15 -8.30 -5.68 -4.53
N PRO A 16 -8.26 -6.92 -5.06
CA PRO A 16 -8.02 -8.12 -4.26
C PRO A 16 -6.54 -8.39 -3.96
N PHE A 17 -5.84 -7.38 -3.47
CA PHE A 17 -4.47 -7.47 -2.97
C PHE A 17 -4.41 -6.86 -1.57
N GLN A 18 -3.56 -7.42 -0.70
CA GLN A 18 -3.53 -7.01 0.71
C GLN A 18 -3.27 -5.51 0.90
N GLY A 19 -2.41 -4.90 0.08
CA GLY A 19 -2.14 -3.47 0.11
C GLY A 19 -3.34 -2.58 -0.27
N HIS A 20 -4.37 -3.15 -0.89
CA HIS A 20 -5.61 -2.47 -1.25
C HIS A 20 -6.76 -2.81 -0.29
N ILE A 21 -6.88 -4.09 0.08
CA ILE A 21 -7.88 -4.57 1.04
C ILE A 21 -7.68 -3.92 2.42
N THR A 22 -6.43 -3.80 2.89
CA THR A 22 -6.12 -3.24 4.20
C THR A 22 -6.65 -1.82 4.40
N PRO A 23 -6.28 -0.82 3.57
CA PRO A 23 -6.82 0.53 3.73
C PRO A 23 -8.34 0.58 3.50
N MET A 24 -8.90 -0.22 2.59
CA MET A 24 -10.35 -0.26 2.36
C MET A 24 -11.11 -0.72 3.62
N LEU A 25 -10.65 -1.78 4.29
CA LEU A 25 -11.27 -2.28 5.51
C LEU A 25 -11.09 -1.30 6.69
N GLN A 26 -9.93 -0.63 6.78
CA GLN A 26 -9.70 0.40 7.79
C GLN A 26 -10.62 1.62 7.59
N LEU A 27 -10.80 2.08 6.35
CA LEU A 27 -11.77 3.11 6.02
C LEU A 27 -13.21 2.67 6.35
N GLY A 28 -13.55 1.41 6.06
CA GLY A 28 -14.84 0.82 6.44
C GLY A 28 -15.10 0.93 7.93
N HIS A 29 -14.12 0.61 8.77
CA HIS A 29 -14.26 0.74 10.22
C HIS A 29 -14.38 2.19 10.66
N ALA A 30 -13.64 3.10 10.03
CA ALA A 30 -13.74 4.52 10.32
C ALA A 30 -15.16 5.05 10.01
N LEU A 31 -15.75 4.64 8.89
CA LEU A 31 -17.13 5.00 8.52
C LEU A 31 -18.17 4.30 9.40
N HIS A 32 -17.95 3.03 9.76
CA HIS A 32 -18.82 2.31 10.70
C HIS A 32 -18.90 3.02 12.05
N SER A 33 -17.76 3.52 12.57
CA SER A 33 -17.72 4.32 13.80
C SER A 33 -18.52 5.63 13.72
N LYS A 34 -18.87 6.07 12.51
CA LYS A 34 -19.68 7.26 12.22
C LYS A 34 -21.15 6.93 11.94
N GLY A 35 -21.56 5.68 12.10
CA GLY A 35 -22.95 5.22 12.00
C GLY A 35 -23.37 4.70 10.64
N PHE A 36 -22.43 4.50 9.70
CA PHE A 36 -22.73 3.82 8.44
C PHE A 36 -22.76 2.31 8.61
N SER A 37 -23.70 1.66 7.92
CA SER A 37 -23.64 0.20 7.75
C SER A 37 -22.69 -0.13 6.60
N ILE A 38 -21.81 -1.11 6.78
CA ILE A 38 -20.75 -1.42 5.82
C ILE A 38 -21.01 -2.73 5.10
N VAL A 39 -20.94 -2.69 3.77
CA VAL A 39 -20.89 -3.88 2.91
C VAL A 39 -19.53 -3.92 2.23
N VAL A 40 -18.85 -5.06 2.27
CA VAL A 40 -17.62 -5.31 1.53
C VAL A 40 -17.93 -6.24 0.38
N ALA A 41 -18.01 -5.71 -0.84
CA ALA A 41 -18.16 -6.50 -2.05
C ALA A 41 -16.77 -6.90 -2.55
N HIS A 42 -16.46 -8.20 -2.55
CA HIS A 42 -15.11 -8.70 -2.81
C HIS A 42 -15.10 -9.89 -3.76
N THR A 43 -13.99 -10.08 -4.47
CA THR A 43 -13.76 -11.27 -5.28
C THR A 43 -13.52 -12.51 -4.41
N LYS A 44 -13.61 -13.72 -4.97
CA LYS A 44 -13.24 -14.94 -4.25
C LYS A 44 -11.72 -15.06 -4.15
N PHE A 45 -10.99 -14.62 -5.18
CA PHE A 45 -9.55 -14.42 -5.13
C PHE A 45 -9.19 -13.46 -3.98
N ASN A 46 -8.33 -13.90 -3.06
CA ASN A 46 -7.91 -13.14 -1.88
C ASN A 46 -9.08 -12.57 -1.06
N SER A 47 -10.12 -13.36 -0.83
CA SER A 47 -11.27 -12.98 0.00
C SER A 47 -10.83 -12.54 1.41
N PRO A 48 -11.26 -11.37 1.91
CA PRO A 48 -11.02 -10.98 3.29
C PRO A 48 -11.62 -11.99 4.28
N ASN A 49 -10.98 -12.13 5.46
CA ASN A 49 -11.52 -12.97 6.52
C ASN A 49 -12.65 -12.23 7.27
N SER A 50 -13.90 -12.57 6.95
CA SER A 50 -15.08 -11.94 7.55
C SER A 50 -15.19 -12.11 9.06
N SER A 51 -14.58 -13.14 9.65
CA SER A 51 -14.59 -13.35 11.11
C SER A 51 -13.85 -12.25 11.88
N ASN A 52 -12.94 -11.52 11.23
CA ASN A 52 -12.27 -10.35 11.82
C ASN A 52 -13.13 -9.07 11.79
N HIS A 53 -14.29 -9.10 11.12
CA HIS A 53 -15.14 -7.95 10.85
C HIS A 53 -16.64 -8.30 11.03
N PRO A 54 -17.06 -8.73 12.23
CA PRO A 54 -18.42 -9.25 12.46
C PRO A 54 -19.53 -8.22 12.23
N ASP A 55 -19.21 -6.93 12.32
CA ASP A 55 -20.17 -5.83 12.09
C ASP A 55 -20.39 -5.50 10.61
N PHE A 56 -19.64 -6.13 9.69
CA PHE A 56 -19.73 -5.88 8.26
C PHE A 56 -20.48 -7.00 7.54
N VAL A 57 -21.18 -6.64 6.46
CA VAL A 57 -21.74 -7.62 5.52
C VAL A 57 -20.73 -7.89 4.42
N PHE A 58 -20.39 -9.16 4.18
CA PHE A 58 -19.51 -9.56 3.09
C PHE A 58 -20.33 -10.10 1.92
N LEU A 59 -20.14 -9.49 0.74
CA LEU A 59 -20.83 -9.84 -0.49
C LEU A 59 -19.80 -10.45 -1.46
N PRO A 60 -19.67 -11.78 -1.53
CA PRO A 60 -18.75 -12.41 -2.47
C PRO A 60 -19.28 -12.27 -3.90
N ILE A 61 -18.44 -11.75 -4.79
CA ILE A 61 -18.76 -11.55 -6.19
C ILE A 61 -18.07 -12.63 -7.02
N PRO A 62 -18.77 -13.27 -7.98
CA PRO A 62 -18.14 -14.19 -8.92
C PRO A 62 -16.99 -13.51 -9.69
N ASP A 63 -15.80 -14.11 -9.61
CA ASP A 63 -14.63 -13.76 -10.39
C ASP A 63 -14.52 -14.66 -11.61
N ASN A 64 -14.76 -14.08 -12.79
CA ASN A 64 -14.66 -14.77 -14.07
C ASN A 64 -13.27 -14.61 -14.69
N PHE A 65 -12.20 -14.85 -13.92
CA PHE A 65 -10.82 -14.71 -14.40
C PHE A 65 -9.87 -15.77 -13.82
N SER A 66 -8.74 -15.98 -14.49
CA SER A 66 -7.67 -16.86 -14.02
C SER A 66 -6.94 -16.23 -12.82
N HIS A 67 -6.82 -16.97 -11.72
CA HIS A 67 -6.04 -16.52 -10.55
C HIS A 67 -4.52 -16.58 -10.78
N HIS A 68 -4.08 -16.90 -12.00
CA HIS A 68 -2.69 -16.93 -12.42
C HIS A 68 -2.35 -15.67 -13.20
N GLY A 69 -1.21 -15.06 -12.86
CA GLY A 69 -0.70 -13.87 -13.52
C GLY A 69 -0.06 -12.92 -12.52
N ASN A 70 0.61 -11.90 -13.03
CA ASN A 70 1.09 -10.81 -12.19
C ASN A 70 -0.09 -9.90 -11.76
N PRO A 71 0.07 -9.06 -10.72
CA PRO A 71 -1.02 -8.21 -10.23
C PRO A 71 -1.68 -7.32 -11.30
N PHE A 72 -0.91 -6.82 -12.28
CA PHE A 72 -1.44 -5.96 -13.35
C PHE A 72 -2.33 -6.72 -14.33
N GLU A 73 -2.00 -7.97 -14.64
CA GLU A 73 -2.81 -8.85 -15.48
C GLU A 73 -4.15 -9.16 -14.81
N ILE A 74 -4.13 -9.46 -13.51
CA ILE A 74 -5.33 -9.72 -12.70
C ILE A 74 -6.24 -8.47 -12.67
N ILE A 75 -5.69 -7.29 -12.39
CA ILE A 75 -6.45 -6.03 -12.39
C ILE A 75 -7.06 -5.76 -13.78
N SER A 76 -6.31 -6.03 -14.85
CA SER A 76 -6.80 -5.86 -16.21
C SER A 76 -7.95 -6.82 -16.52
N ALA A 77 -7.84 -8.08 -16.09
CA ALA A 77 -8.90 -9.07 -16.26
C ALA A 77 -10.17 -8.72 -15.45
N LEU A 78 -10.02 -8.21 -14.24
CA LEU A 78 -11.13 -7.69 -13.43
C LEU A 78 -11.85 -6.56 -14.16
N ASN A 79 -11.11 -5.55 -14.63
CA ASN A 79 -11.68 -4.42 -15.36
C ASN A 79 -12.40 -4.85 -16.65
N ALA A 80 -11.97 -5.94 -17.29
CA ALA A 80 -12.62 -6.47 -18.50
C ALA A 80 -13.87 -7.31 -18.21
N ASN A 81 -13.86 -8.13 -17.16
CA ASN A 81 -14.80 -9.24 -17.01
C ASN A 81 -15.77 -9.11 -15.83
N SER A 82 -15.55 -8.13 -14.93
CA SER A 82 -16.28 -8.05 -13.66
C SER A 82 -17.45 -7.07 -13.64
N LYS A 83 -17.66 -6.25 -14.68
CA LYS A 83 -18.75 -5.26 -14.70
C LYS A 83 -20.13 -5.87 -14.43
N GLU A 84 -20.55 -6.83 -15.25
CA GLU A 84 -21.89 -7.42 -15.16
C GLU A 84 -22.09 -8.23 -13.86
N PRO A 85 -21.17 -9.12 -13.44
CA PRO A 85 -21.31 -9.83 -12.17
C PRO A 85 -21.43 -8.90 -10.95
N PHE A 86 -20.62 -7.84 -10.88
CA PHE A 86 -20.71 -6.88 -9.77
C PHE A 86 -22.03 -6.11 -9.79
N LYS A 87 -22.49 -5.68 -10.96
CA LYS A 87 -23.76 -4.97 -11.13
C LYS A 87 -24.95 -5.82 -10.67
N GLU A 88 -25.01 -7.07 -11.11
CA GLU A 88 -26.08 -8.01 -10.75
C GLU A 88 -26.11 -8.28 -9.24
N CYS A 89 -24.98 -8.59 -8.63
CA CYS A 89 -24.90 -8.84 -7.19
C CYS A 89 -25.28 -7.61 -6.36
N LEU A 90 -24.84 -6.42 -6.76
CA LEU A 90 -25.16 -5.19 -6.05
C LEU A 90 -26.64 -4.80 -6.23
N ALA A 91 -27.22 -4.98 -7.42
CA ALA A 91 -28.64 -4.77 -7.65
C ALA A 91 -29.50 -5.69 -6.76
N GLN A 92 -29.15 -6.99 -6.68
CA GLN A 92 -29.84 -7.94 -5.80
C GLN A 92 -29.71 -7.55 -4.32
N PHE A 93 -28.53 -7.09 -3.89
CA PHE A 93 -28.32 -6.59 -2.54
C PHE A 93 -29.23 -5.39 -2.25
N MET A 94 -29.29 -4.41 -3.17
CA MET A 94 -30.13 -3.23 -3.04
C MET A 94 -31.63 -3.58 -3.02
N GLU A 95 -32.08 -4.56 -3.80
CA GLU A 95 -33.48 -5.00 -3.80
C GLU A 95 -33.88 -5.66 -2.48
N LYS A 96 -33.00 -6.49 -1.91
CA LYS A 96 -33.26 -7.21 -0.66
C LYS A 96 -33.46 -6.30 0.56
N HIS A 97 -32.91 -5.08 0.53
CA HIS A 97 -32.93 -4.15 1.67
C HIS A 97 -33.90 -2.96 1.48
N LYS A 98 -34.70 -2.93 0.41
CA LYS A 98 -35.79 -1.94 0.25
C LYS A 98 -37.00 -2.26 1.16
N PRO A 99 -37.76 -1.26 1.65
CA PRO A 99 -37.71 0.17 1.35
C PRO A 99 -36.98 1.03 2.39
N ASP A 100 -36.62 0.47 3.55
CA ASP A 100 -36.12 1.23 4.70
C ASP A 100 -34.61 1.51 4.66
N ASP A 101 -33.86 0.86 3.77
CA ASP A 101 -32.41 1.06 3.67
C ASP A 101 -32.00 1.72 2.34
N ARG A 102 -31.08 2.68 2.43
CA ARG A 102 -30.50 3.39 1.28
C ARG A 102 -29.02 3.02 1.15
N VAL A 103 -28.61 2.56 -0.02
CA VAL A 103 -27.18 2.58 -0.39
C VAL A 103 -26.81 4.04 -0.69
N SER A 104 -26.01 4.64 0.17
CA SER A 104 -25.58 6.04 0.05
C SER A 104 -24.57 6.20 -1.07
N CYS A 105 -23.54 5.35 -1.10
CA CYS A 105 -22.51 5.38 -2.14
C CYS A 105 -21.74 4.06 -2.24
N ILE A 106 -20.99 3.94 -3.32
CA ILE A 106 -19.96 2.93 -3.53
C ILE A 106 -18.60 3.59 -3.35
N ILE A 107 -17.75 3.04 -2.48
CA ILE A 107 -16.33 3.41 -2.38
C ILE A 107 -15.52 2.33 -3.09
N SER A 108 -14.94 2.66 -4.24
CA SER A 108 -14.20 1.74 -5.09
C SER A 108 -12.71 1.99 -5.04
N ASP A 109 -11.92 0.93 -5.10
CA ASP A 109 -10.48 1.06 -5.27
C ASP A 109 -10.13 1.72 -6.62
N ILE A 110 -9.14 2.61 -6.62
CA ILE A 110 -8.70 3.31 -7.83
C ILE A 110 -8.17 2.36 -8.92
N ALA A 111 -7.81 1.11 -8.62
CA ALA A 111 -7.44 0.15 -9.66
C ALA A 111 -8.63 -0.40 -10.47
N LEU A 112 -9.86 -0.28 -9.96
CA LEU A 112 -11.06 -0.94 -10.51
C LEU A 112 -11.95 0.04 -11.27
N ASN A 113 -11.59 0.37 -12.51
CA ASN A 113 -12.25 1.39 -13.31
C ASN A 113 -13.67 1.00 -13.80
N PHE A 114 -13.98 -0.30 -13.89
CA PHE A 114 -15.31 -0.75 -14.34
C PHE A 114 -16.43 -0.34 -13.37
N LEU A 115 -16.11 -0.04 -12.12
CA LEU A 115 -17.07 0.35 -11.08
C LEU A 115 -17.65 1.74 -11.31
N ASP A 116 -16.96 2.61 -12.06
CA ASP A 116 -17.50 3.90 -12.47
C ASP A 116 -18.76 3.70 -13.32
N ASP A 117 -18.74 2.74 -14.25
CA ASP A 117 -19.90 2.40 -15.07
C ASP A 117 -20.99 1.71 -14.26
N VAL A 118 -20.63 0.79 -13.35
CA VAL A 118 -21.61 0.13 -12.46
C VAL A 118 -22.35 1.16 -11.61
N SER A 119 -21.65 2.16 -11.08
CA SER A 119 -22.24 3.23 -10.28
C SER A 119 -23.26 4.06 -11.07
N LYS A 120 -22.96 4.37 -12.35
CA LYS A 120 -23.90 5.05 -13.26
C LYS A 120 -25.11 4.20 -13.60
N ASP A 121 -24.89 2.94 -13.96
CA ASP A 121 -25.95 2.00 -14.36
C ASP A 121 -26.95 1.77 -13.22
N LEU A 122 -26.49 1.78 -11.96
CA LEU A 122 -27.33 1.63 -10.76
C LEU A 122 -27.82 2.97 -10.18
N ASN A 123 -27.41 4.10 -10.75
CA ASN A 123 -27.70 5.45 -10.26
C ASN A 123 -27.30 5.64 -8.78
N VAL A 124 -26.09 5.20 -8.43
CA VAL A 124 -25.49 5.32 -7.09
C VAL A 124 -24.24 6.18 -7.17
N GLN A 125 -24.04 7.06 -6.19
CA GLN A 125 -22.84 7.91 -6.11
C GLN A 125 -21.59 7.06 -5.87
N SER A 126 -20.47 7.44 -6.48
CA SER A 126 -19.20 6.74 -6.33
C SER A 126 -18.10 7.65 -5.77
N ILE A 127 -17.27 7.09 -4.90
CA ILE A 127 -16.09 7.73 -4.33
C ILE A 127 -14.91 6.79 -4.60
N ALA A 128 -13.79 7.31 -5.09
CA ALA A 128 -12.60 6.49 -5.28
C ALA A 128 -11.74 6.48 -4.01
N LEU A 129 -11.22 5.32 -3.61
CA LEU A 129 -10.13 5.20 -2.64
C LEU A 129 -8.82 5.01 -3.39
N SER A 130 -7.91 5.95 -3.20
CA SER A 130 -6.53 5.84 -3.62
C SER A 130 -5.69 5.19 -2.52
N THR A 131 -5.18 3.99 -2.81
CA THR A 131 -4.38 3.17 -1.88
C THR A 131 -2.87 3.33 -2.06
N ASN A 132 -2.47 4.07 -3.11
CA ASN A 132 -1.13 4.60 -3.31
C ASN A 132 -1.09 6.06 -2.81
N ASN A 133 -0.04 6.82 -3.17
CA ASN A 133 0.15 8.18 -2.69
C ASN A 133 -0.05 9.26 -3.78
N ALA A 134 -0.19 10.51 -3.35
CA ALA A 134 -0.45 11.63 -4.24
C ALA A 134 0.71 11.86 -5.22
N SER A 135 1.94 11.72 -4.72
CA SER A 135 3.17 11.89 -5.50
C SER A 135 3.26 10.93 -6.68
N PHE A 136 2.85 9.68 -6.49
CA PHE A 136 2.80 8.67 -7.55
C PHE A 136 1.72 8.97 -8.59
N ASN A 137 0.54 9.43 -8.18
CA ASN A 137 -0.51 9.79 -9.13
C ASN A 137 -0.14 10.99 -9.98
N LEU A 138 0.54 11.97 -9.38
CA LEU A 138 1.10 13.09 -10.12
C LEU A 138 2.18 12.61 -11.12
N ALA A 139 3.02 11.64 -10.73
CA ALA A 139 3.98 11.04 -11.65
C ALA A 139 3.28 10.33 -12.82
N LEU A 140 2.18 9.59 -12.55
CA LEU A 140 1.38 8.94 -13.59
C LEU A 140 0.72 9.95 -14.53
N SER A 141 0.14 11.04 -14.00
CA SER A 141 -0.52 12.07 -14.81
C SER A 141 0.46 12.86 -15.68
N GLY A 142 1.73 12.91 -15.29
CA GLY A 142 2.81 13.50 -16.09
C GLY A 142 3.24 12.67 -17.30
N ILE A 143 3.01 11.35 -17.31
CA ILE A 143 3.51 10.45 -18.38
C ILE A 143 3.02 10.83 -19.79
N PRO A 144 1.72 11.12 -20.03
CA PRO A 144 1.26 11.57 -21.35
C PRO A 144 2.03 12.79 -21.89
N ARG A 145 2.32 13.77 -21.02
CA ARG A 145 3.09 14.98 -21.37
C ARG A 145 4.53 14.63 -21.71
N LEU A 146 5.19 13.82 -20.87
CA LEU A 146 6.57 13.38 -21.10
C LEU A 146 6.70 12.59 -22.41
N HIS A 147 5.72 11.74 -22.71
CA HIS A 147 5.66 11.01 -23.98
C HIS A 147 5.48 11.96 -25.17
N ALA A 148 4.57 12.95 -25.08
CA ALA A 148 4.38 13.95 -26.13
C ALA A 148 5.63 14.80 -26.40
N GLN A 149 6.48 14.99 -25.38
CA GLN A 149 7.77 15.68 -25.50
C GLN A 149 8.91 14.78 -26.01
N GLY A 150 8.66 13.49 -26.27
CA GLY A 150 9.69 12.54 -26.70
C GLY A 150 10.67 12.12 -25.60
N LEU A 151 10.31 12.35 -24.33
CA LEU A 151 11.13 11.96 -23.16
C LEU A 151 10.87 10.53 -22.71
N ILE A 152 9.88 9.86 -23.30
CA ILE A 152 9.57 8.44 -23.11
C ILE A 152 9.54 7.77 -24.49
N PRO A 153 10.26 6.65 -24.72
CA PRO A 153 11.04 5.87 -23.75
C PRO A 153 12.27 6.62 -23.22
N VAL A 154 12.57 6.43 -21.93
CA VAL A 154 13.70 7.07 -21.26
C VAL A 154 15.00 6.48 -21.78
N GLN A 155 15.99 7.33 -22.04
CA GLN A 155 17.33 6.91 -22.45
C GLN A 155 18.19 6.62 -21.22
N ASP A 156 19.09 5.62 -21.30
CA ASP A 156 19.94 5.23 -20.17
C ASP A 156 20.79 6.39 -19.64
N SER A 157 21.26 7.27 -20.53
CA SER A 157 22.06 8.46 -20.19
C SER A 157 21.31 9.49 -19.35
N THR A 158 19.97 9.51 -19.40
CA THR A 158 19.14 10.50 -18.70
C THR A 158 18.41 9.92 -17.49
N LEU A 159 18.62 8.64 -17.15
CA LEU A 159 17.92 7.96 -16.05
C LEU A 159 18.06 8.68 -14.70
N GLN A 160 19.18 9.36 -14.48
CA GLN A 160 19.48 10.07 -13.24
C GLN A 160 19.03 11.53 -13.25
N ASP A 161 18.64 12.06 -14.41
CA ASP A 161 18.21 13.45 -14.56
C ASP A 161 16.85 13.65 -13.90
N LEU A 162 16.65 14.84 -13.34
CA LEU A 162 15.38 15.25 -12.75
C LEU A 162 14.32 15.41 -13.82
N VAL A 163 13.10 14.98 -13.50
CA VAL A 163 11.95 15.12 -14.39
C VAL A 163 11.36 16.52 -14.23
N PRO A 164 11.22 17.29 -15.33
CA PRO A 164 10.64 18.62 -15.27
C PRO A 164 9.24 18.61 -14.63
N GLU A 165 8.99 19.54 -13.71
CA GLU A 165 7.71 19.73 -12.97
C GLU A 165 7.31 18.58 -12.02
N LEU A 166 8.12 17.52 -11.93
CA LEU A 166 7.89 16.37 -11.04
C LEU A 166 9.02 16.21 -10.01
N HIS A 167 9.62 17.32 -9.56
CA HIS A 167 10.64 17.29 -8.53
C HIS A 167 10.10 16.60 -7.25
N PRO A 168 10.87 15.71 -6.59
CA PRO A 168 12.28 15.36 -6.82
C PRO A 168 12.53 14.12 -7.68
N LEU A 169 11.56 13.69 -8.49
CA LEU A 169 11.67 12.45 -9.26
C LEU A 169 12.73 12.54 -10.34
N ARG A 170 13.50 11.46 -10.49
CA ARG A 170 14.38 11.19 -11.62
C ARG A 170 13.64 10.39 -12.68
N PHE A 171 14.12 10.39 -13.92
CA PHE A 171 13.45 9.60 -14.97
C PHE A 171 13.36 8.10 -14.63
N LYS A 172 14.35 7.54 -13.94
CA LYS A 172 14.30 6.14 -13.48
C LYS A 172 13.26 5.86 -12.38
N ASP A 173 12.77 6.90 -11.71
CA ASP A 173 11.75 6.82 -10.67
C ASP A 173 10.34 6.80 -11.27
N ILE A 174 10.19 7.22 -12.53
CA ILE A 174 8.90 7.27 -13.22
C ILE A 174 8.44 5.83 -13.51
N PRO A 175 7.18 5.48 -13.20
CA PRO A 175 6.69 4.10 -13.24
C PRO A 175 6.33 3.61 -14.66
N VAL A 176 7.13 3.96 -15.68
CA VAL A 176 6.86 3.64 -17.08
C VAL A 176 6.87 2.12 -17.32
N SER A 177 7.74 1.39 -16.61
CA SER A 177 7.90 -0.07 -16.72
C SER A 177 6.80 -0.89 -16.01
N SER A 178 5.83 -0.24 -15.35
CA SER A 178 4.73 -0.94 -14.67
C SER A 178 3.66 -1.47 -15.63
N PHE A 179 3.80 -1.21 -16.94
CA PHE A 179 2.82 -1.53 -17.96
C PHE A 179 3.46 -2.31 -19.11
N ALA A 180 2.71 -3.27 -19.67
CA ALA A 180 3.18 -4.11 -20.78
C ALA A 180 3.52 -3.28 -22.03
N THR A 181 2.74 -2.23 -22.30
CA THR A 181 3.07 -1.22 -23.31
C THR A 181 2.66 0.18 -22.85
N LEU A 182 3.38 1.20 -23.31
CA LEU A 182 3.04 2.61 -23.08
C LEU A 182 1.70 2.99 -23.73
N GLY A 183 1.37 2.38 -24.88
CA GLY A 183 0.10 2.60 -25.56
C GLY A 183 -1.11 2.13 -24.73
N GLU A 184 -1.05 0.92 -24.18
CA GLU A 184 -2.10 0.41 -23.28
C GLU A 184 -2.24 1.26 -22.02
N PHE A 185 -1.13 1.75 -21.48
CA PHE A 185 -1.14 2.62 -20.32
C PHE A 185 -1.82 3.96 -20.61
N LEU A 186 -1.46 4.62 -21.71
CA LEU A 186 -2.06 5.89 -22.13
C LEU A 186 -3.54 5.73 -22.46
N GLU A 187 -3.94 4.61 -23.07
CA GLU A 187 -5.34 4.29 -23.32
C GLU A 187 -6.12 4.12 -22.01
N LYS A 188 -5.55 3.40 -21.03
CA LYS A 188 -6.16 3.20 -19.70
C LYS A 188 -6.26 4.51 -18.91
N LEU A 189 -5.22 5.35 -18.94
CA LEU A 189 -5.24 6.70 -18.35
C LEU A 189 -6.30 7.59 -19.03
N GLY A 190 -6.36 7.59 -20.36
CA GLY A 190 -7.32 8.38 -21.13
C GLY A 190 -8.77 7.97 -20.93
N LYS A 191 -9.03 6.67 -20.70
CA LYS A 191 -10.34 6.14 -20.31
C LYS A 191 -10.68 6.40 -18.84
N SER A 192 -9.68 6.63 -17.99
CA SER A 192 -9.84 6.98 -16.57
C SER A 192 -10.21 8.46 -16.36
N LYS A 193 -11.08 9.04 -17.20
CA LYS A 193 -11.84 10.23 -16.78
C LYS A 193 -12.87 9.77 -15.76
N ARG A 194 -12.43 9.75 -14.51
CA ARG A 194 -13.25 9.32 -13.38
C ARG A 194 -14.52 10.13 -13.34
N SER A 195 -15.64 9.43 -13.23
CA SER A 195 -16.92 10.03 -12.88
C SER A 195 -17.18 10.01 -11.38
N SER A 196 -16.20 9.62 -10.57
CA SER A 196 -16.32 9.59 -9.13
C SER A 196 -16.59 11.00 -8.59
N SER A 197 -17.50 11.09 -7.63
CA SER A 197 -17.94 12.34 -7.01
C SER A 197 -16.88 12.91 -6.05
N ALA A 198 -15.93 12.08 -5.59
CA ALA A 198 -14.78 12.48 -4.78
C ALA A 198 -13.66 11.42 -4.79
N VAL A 199 -12.48 11.77 -4.28
CA VAL A 199 -11.36 10.84 -4.02
C VAL A 199 -10.92 10.91 -2.56
N VAL A 200 -10.77 9.74 -1.93
CA VAL A 200 -10.16 9.57 -0.62
C VAL A 200 -8.71 9.12 -0.81
N TRP A 201 -7.79 9.79 -0.12
CA TRP A 201 -6.37 9.48 -0.12
C TRP A 201 -5.98 8.95 1.26
N ASN A 202 -5.39 7.76 1.33
CA ASN A 202 -4.72 7.29 2.55
C ASN A 202 -3.37 7.99 2.72
N THR A 203 -3.38 9.30 2.93
CA THR A 203 -2.20 10.14 3.14
C THR A 203 -2.56 11.32 4.04
N MET A 204 -1.58 12.14 4.37
CA MET A 204 -1.76 13.39 5.11
C MET A 204 -1.09 14.54 4.36
N GLU A 205 -1.65 15.75 4.50
CA GLU A 205 -1.08 16.95 3.88
C GLU A 205 0.37 17.18 4.31
N LEU A 206 0.69 16.90 5.58
CA LEU A 206 2.04 16.95 6.13
C LEU A 206 3.09 16.21 5.27
N LEU A 207 2.72 15.10 4.63
CA LEU A 207 3.66 14.27 3.85
C LEU A 207 3.74 14.68 2.38
N GLU A 208 2.64 15.18 1.80
CA GLU A 208 2.48 15.31 0.35
C GLU A 208 1.82 16.62 -0.10
N GLN A 209 1.93 17.69 0.69
CA GLN A 209 1.26 18.98 0.44
C GLN A 209 1.40 19.48 -1.00
N THR A 210 2.63 19.49 -1.54
CA THR A 210 2.90 19.97 -2.90
C THR A 210 2.20 19.13 -3.95
N SER A 211 2.28 17.80 -3.86
CA SER A 211 1.66 16.89 -4.82
C SER A 211 0.14 16.94 -4.76
N LEU A 212 -0.42 17.03 -3.55
CA LEU A 212 -1.87 17.19 -3.36
C LEU A 212 -2.37 18.52 -3.96
N ALA A 213 -1.66 19.62 -3.74
CA ALA A 213 -2.00 20.92 -4.31
C ALA A 213 -1.95 20.91 -5.85
N GLN A 214 -0.96 20.23 -6.44
CA GLN A 214 -0.86 20.08 -7.90
C GLN A 214 -1.99 19.21 -8.46
N LEU A 215 -2.31 18.09 -7.82
CA LEU A 215 -3.45 17.25 -8.22
C LEU A 215 -4.77 18.04 -8.15
N GLN A 216 -4.98 18.85 -7.11
CA GLN A 216 -6.19 19.66 -6.96
C GLN A 216 -6.33 20.73 -8.04
N GLN A 217 -5.23 21.20 -8.64
CA GLN A 217 -5.29 22.11 -9.79
C GLN A 217 -5.70 21.40 -11.08
N HIS A 218 -5.36 20.11 -11.21
CA HIS A 218 -5.68 19.30 -12.38
C HIS A 218 -7.07 18.69 -12.33
N ASP A 219 -7.49 18.24 -11.15
CA ASP A 219 -8.73 17.51 -10.92
C ASP A 219 -9.76 18.42 -10.24
N GLN A 220 -10.95 18.53 -10.84
CA GLN A 220 -12.03 19.38 -10.33
C GLN A 220 -12.94 18.67 -9.32
N CYS A 221 -12.52 17.54 -8.75
CA CYS A 221 -13.31 16.78 -7.78
C CYS A 221 -12.79 16.98 -6.34
N PRO A 222 -13.68 16.93 -5.33
CA PRO A 222 -13.29 16.98 -3.92
C PRO A 222 -12.31 15.86 -3.54
N PHE A 223 -11.32 16.21 -2.73
CA PHE A 223 -10.34 15.29 -2.16
C PHE A 223 -10.41 15.27 -0.63
N PHE A 224 -10.31 14.07 -0.06
CA PHE A 224 -10.26 13.85 1.39
C PHE A 224 -8.98 13.11 1.75
N THR A 225 -8.09 13.74 2.51
CA THR A 225 -6.85 13.14 3.01
C THR A 225 -7.12 12.48 4.36
N ILE A 226 -7.42 11.18 4.32
CA ILE A 226 -7.79 10.38 5.49
C ILE A 226 -6.69 9.35 5.71
N GLY A 227 -5.54 9.80 6.20
CA GLY A 227 -4.40 8.95 6.50
C GLY A 227 -3.66 9.41 7.74
N PRO A 228 -2.94 8.50 8.42
CA PRO A 228 -2.78 7.08 8.09
C PRO A 228 -3.95 6.27 8.66
N LEU A 229 -4.69 5.54 7.80
CA LEU A 229 -5.89 4.81 8.21
C LEU A 229 -5.64 3.80 9.34
N HIS A 230 -4.45 3.19 9.38
CA HIS A 230 -4.05 2.23 10.41
C HIS A 230 -3.91 2.84 11.81
N LYS A 231 -3.75 4.17 11.93
CA LYS A 231 -3.75 4.89 13.22
C LYS A 231 -5.13 5.39 13.62
N ILE A 232 -6.02 5.62 12.66
CA ILE A 232 -7.41 6.04 12.92
C ILE A 232 -8.23 4.88 13.50
N VAL A 233 -8.00 3.65 13.01
CA VAL A 233 -8.69 2.44 13.50
C VAL A 233 -7.65 1.34 13.86
N PRO A 234 -7.10 1.37 15.08
CA PRO A 234 -5.92 0.55 15.41
C PRO A 234 -6.20 -0.95 15.58
N SER A 235 -7.43 -1.37 15.90
CA SER A 235 -7.71 -2.67 16.54
C SER A 235 -8.19 -3.80 15.62
N CYS A 236 -8.13 -3.67 14.29
CA CYS A 236 -8.66 -4.69 13.38
C CYS A 236 -7.55 -5.36 12.55
N SER A 237 -7.55 -6.70 12.53
CA SER A 237 -6.66 -7.48 11.66
C SER A 237 -7.23 -7.52 10.24
N THR A 238 -6.49 -6.97 9.30
CA THR A 238 -6.81 -6.96 7.86
C THR A 238 -5.93 -7.92 7.06
N SER A 239 -5.14 -8.75 7.74
CA SER A 239 -4.18 -9.65 7.10
C SER A 239 -4.90 -10.78 6.36
N LEU A 240 -4.47 -11.06 5.13
CA LEU A 240 -4.93 -12.23 4.36
C LEU A 240 -4.23 -13.52 4.80
N LEU A 241 -3.03 -13.39 5.36
CA LEU A 241 -2.21 -14.51 5.81
C LEU A 241 -2.20 -14.56 7.33
N LYS A 242 -2.10 -15.78 7.86
CA LYS A 242 -1.97 -16.00 9.30
C LYS A 242 -0.63 -15.44 9.79
N GLU A 243 -0.70 -14.49 10.72
CA GLU A 243 0.47 -13.87 11.33
C GLU A 243 1.13 -14.82 12.35
N GLU A 244 2.46 -14.86 12.36
CA GLU A 244 3.28 -15.63 13.29
C GLU A 244 3.82 -14.71 14.38
N SER A 245 3.12 -14.62 15.51
CA SER A 245 3.51 -13.75 16.63
C SER A 245 4.74 -14.22 17.41
N SER A 246 5.27 -15.41 17.15
CA SER A 246 6.49 -15.93 17.78
C SER A 246 7.71 -15.05 17.53
N CYS A 247 7.73 -14.27 16.44
CA CYS A 247 8.80 -13.32 16.17
C CYS A 247 8.84 -12.18 17.21
N ILE A 248 7.73 -11.84 17.85
CA ILE A 248 7.69 -10.81 18.90
C ILE A 248 8.50 -11.28 20.12
N SER A 249 8.33 -12.53 20.55
CA SER A 249 9.13 -13.11 21.63
C SER A 249 10.62 -13.20 21.29
N TRP A 250 10.97 -13.36 20.01
CA TRP A 250 12.37 -13.27 19.58
C TRP A 250 12.89 -11.82 19.69
N LEU A 251 12.10 -10.82 19.29
CA LEU A 251 12.43 -9.40 19.40
C LEU A 251 12.59 -8.94 20.85
N ASP A 252 11.82 -9.48 21.79
CA ASP A 252 11.92 -9.16 23.23
C ASP A 252 13.32 -9.41 23.80
N ASN A 253 14.06 -10.36 23.21
CA ASN A 253 15.41 -10.75 23.62
C ASN A 253 16.52 -9.94 22.92
N GLN A 254 16.18 -8.99 22.05
CA GLN A 254 17.13 -8.18 21.29
C GLN A 254 17.36 -6.81 21.95
N ALA A 255 18.54 -6.24 21.72
CA ALA A 255 18.86 -4.90 22.20
C ALA A 255 17.98 -3.84 21.48
N PRO A 256 17.63 -2.73 22.15
CA PRO A 256 16.89 -1.63 21.51
C PRO A 256 17.60 -1.11 20.25
N ASN A 257 16.83 -0.80 19.20
CA ASN A 257 17.33 -0.29 17.91
C ASN A 257 18.43 -1.13 17.24
N SER A 258 18.50 -2.45 17.49
CA SER A 258 19.55 -3.31 16.96
C SER A 258 19.10 -4.20 15.78
N VAL A 259 17.80 -4.37 15.59
CA VAL A 259 17.26 -5.33 14.61
C VAL A 259 16.91 -4.64 13.30
N ILE A 260 17.32 -5.23 12.17
CA ILE A 260 16.71 -4.94 10.87
C ILE A 260 15.49 -5.82 10.65
N TYR A 261 14.32 -5.22 10.51
CA TYR A 261 13.14 -5.90 9.99
C TYR A 261 13.20 -5.92 8.45
N VAL A 262 12.89 -7.05 7.81
CA VAL A 262 12.96 -7.22 6.36
C VAL A 262 11.62 -7.75 5.83
N SER A 263 10.97 -6.98 4.96
CA SER A 263 9.72 -7.40 4.30
C SER A 263 9.54 -6.72 2.93
N LEU A 264 9.32 -7.53 1.90
CA LEU A 264 9.07 -7.07 0.53
C LEU A 264 7.57 -7.04 0.18
N GLY A 265 6.70 -7.02 1.20
CA GLY A 265 5.26 -6.89 1.03
C GLY A 265 4.55 -8.17 0.60
N SER A 266 3.29 -8.03 0.17
CA SER A 266 2.37 -9.15 -0.08
C SER A 266 2.38 -9.68 -1.51
N THR A 267 3.03 -9.00 -2.45
CA THR A 267 2.96 -9.30 -3.89
C THR A 267 4.32 -9.41 -4.57
N ALA A 268 5.39 -8.85 -4.01
CA ALA A 268 6.71 -8.97 -4.62
C ALA A 268 7.19 -10.42 -4.64
N PHE A 269 8.01 -10.72 -5.65
CA PHE A 269 8.72 -11.98 -5.80
C PHE A 269 10.21 -11.69 -5.90
N VAL A 270 11.01 -12.61 -5.38
CA VAL A 270 12.45 -12.62 -5.55
C VAL A 270 12.83 -13.86 -6.36
N ASP A 271 13.87 -13.74 -7.19
CA ASP A 271 14.50 -14.91 -7.78
C ASP A 271 15.55 -15.50 -6.81
N GLU A 272 16.06 -16.68 -7.15
CA GLU A 272 17.06 -17.36 -6.33
C GLU A 272 18.33 -16.52 -6.15
N LYS A 273 18.76 -15.80 -7.19
CA LYS A 273 19.95 -14.96 -7.13
C LYS A 273 19.78 -13.85 -6.10
N ALA A 274 18.70 -13.09 -6.17
CA ALA A 274 18.38 -12.03 -5.23
C ALA A 274 18.21 -12.58 -3.80
N LEU A 275 17.56 -13.74 -3.64
CA LEU A 275 17.44 -14.41 -2.34
C LEU A 275 18.81 -14.70 -1.71
N VAL A 276 19.73 -15.27 -2.50
CA VAL A 276 21.09 -15.61 -2.05
C VAL A 276 21.89 -14.36 -1.71
N GLU A 277 21.82 -13.31 -2.53
CA GLU A 277 22.51 -12.05 -2.25
C GLU A 277 21.94 -11.35 -0.99
N MET A 278 20.62 -11.33 -0.82
CA MET A 278 19.98 -10.81 0.40
C MET A 278 20.39 -11.60 1.64
N ALA A 279 20.35 -12.93 1.56
CA ALA A 279 20.74 -13.81 2.66
C ALA A 279 22.19 -13.53 3.10
N TRP A 280 23.15 -13.53 2.16
CA TRP A 280 24.54 -13.23 2.50
C TRP A 280 24.75 -11.78 2.92
N GLY A 281 24.01 -10.83 2.35
CA GLY A 281 24.05 -9.43 2.77
C GLY A 281 23.65 -9.25 4.23
N LEU A 282 22.54 -9.87 4.64
CA LEU A 282 22.06 -9.86 6.02
C LEU A 282 23.03 -10.59 6.96
N ALA A 283 23.46 -11.80 6.60
CA ALA A 283 24.40 -12.57 7.42
C ALA A 283 25.73 -11.83 7.67
N ASN A 284 26.30 -11.24 6.62
CA ASN A 284 27.60 -10.55 6.65
C ASN A 284 27.53 -9.13 7.24
N SER A 285 26.33 -8.59 7.47
CA SER A 285 26.16 -7.35 8.24
C SER A 285 26.51 -7.54 9.72
N HIS A 286 26.45 -8.78 10.21
CA HIS A 286 26.58 -9.17 11.62
C HIS A 286 25.56 -8.51 12.56
N GLN A 287 24.51 -7.88 12.03
CA GLN A 287 23.41 -7.33 12.82
C GLN A 287 22.29 -8.36 12.99
N PRO A 288 21.51 -8.29 14.10
CA PRO A 288 20.27 -9.03 14.23
C PRO A 288 19.26 -8.66 13.14
N PHE A 289 18.51 -9.63 12.64
CA PHE A 289 17.46 -9.37 11.65
C PHE A 289 16.26 -10.29 11.80
N LEU A 290 15.07 -9.74 11.50
CA LEU A 290 13.82 -10.48 11.34
C LEU A 290 13.39 -10.41 9.88
N TRP A 291 13.37 -11.54 9.19
CA TRP A 291 13.05 -11.60 7.76
C TRP A 291 11.74 -12.35 7.49
N VAL A 292 10.80 -11.64 6.88
CA VAL A 292 9.56 -12.22 6.35
C VAL A 292 9.81 -12.78 4.96
N ILE A 293 9.70 -14.10 4.83
CA ILE A 293 9.71 -14.81 3.54
C ILE A 293 8.34 -15.45 3.34
N ARG A 294 7.47 -14.76 2.59
CA ARG A 294 6.12 -15.25 2.30
C ARG A 294 6.18 -16.55 1.49
N PRO A 295 5.35 -17.56 1.78
CA PRO A 295 5.26 -18.74 0.95
C PRO A 295 4.96 -18.42 -0.51
N GLY A 296 5.69 -19.04 -1.42
CA GLY A 296 5.59 -18.79 -2.87
C GLY A 296 6.14 -17.44 -3.33
N SER A 297 6.77 -16.62 -2.47
CA SER A 297 7.43 -15.37 -2.90
C SER A 297 8.78 -15.59 -3.59
N ILE A 298 9.36 -16.78 -3.49
CA ILE A 298 10.58 -17.14 -4.20
C ILE A 298 10.21 -17.95 -5.44
N ARG A 299 10.68 -17.52 -6.61
CA ARG A 299 10.40 -18.23 -7.87
C ARG A 299 10.94 -19.65 -7.81
N GLY A 300 10.06 -20.64 -7.99
CA GLY A 300 10.43 -22.06 -7.99
C GLY A 300 10.52 -22.71 -6.60
N SER A 301 10.16 -22.02 -5.52
CA SER A 301 10.20 -22.54 -4.15
C SER A 301 8.95 -22.17 -3.37
N GLN A 302 8.57 -23.00 -2.39
CA GLN A 302 7.39 -22.76 -1.56
C GLN A 302 7.73 -21.92 -0.34
N TRP A 303 8.96 -21.97 0.17
CA TRP A 303 9.40 -21.13 1.27
C TRP A 303 10.92 -20.97 1.28
N ILE A 304 11.64 -21.60 2.21
CA ILE A 304 13.08 -21.36 2.41
C ILE A 304 13.97 -22.44 1.78
N GLU A 305 13.43 -23.29 0.91
CA GLU A 305 14.18 -24.45 0.37
C GLU A 305 15.40 -24.04 -0.47
N LEU A 306 15.40 -22.82 -1.02
CA LEU A 306 16.50 -22.27 -1.82
C LEU A 306 17.46 -21.38 -1.00
N LEU A 307 17.31 -21.31 0.33
CA LEU A 307 18.33 -20.65 1.15
C LEU A 307 19.63 -21.47 1.15
N PRO A 308 20.81 -20.83 1.15
CA PRO A 308 22.08 -21.55 1.18
C PRO A 308 22.20 -22.48 2.40
N GLU A 309 22.71 -23.71 2.23
CA GLU A 309 22.78 -24.72 3.30
C GLU A 309 23.42 -24.21 4.60
N LYS A 310 24.48 -23.39 4.48
CA LYS A 310 25.22 -22.82 5.63
C LYS A 310 24.62 -21.55 6.21
N PHE A 311 23.53 -21.04 5.63
CA PHE A 311 22.95 -19.76 6.03
C PHE A 311 22.39 -19.82 7.46
N THR A 312 21.62 -20.86 7.79
CA THR A 312 21.02 -21.02 9.13
C THR A 312 22.09 -21.15 10.21
N GLU A 313 23.18 -21.87 9.93
CA GLU A 313 24.34 -21.99 10.84
C GLU A 313 25.05 -20.63 11.02
N GLN A 314 25.22 -19.87 9.93
CA GLN A 314 25.91 -18.58 9.94
C GLN A 314 25.16 -17.51 10.75
N ILE A 315 23.83 -17.50 10.70
CA ILE A 315 23.01 -16.47 11.36
C ILE A 315 22.78 -16.80 12.83
N GLY A 316 22.75 -18.08 13.21
CA GLY A 316 22.56 -18.52 14.59
C GLY A 316 21.31 -17.91 15.21
N ASP A 317 21.43 -17.39 16.43
CA ASP A 317 20.37 -16.72 17.19
C ASP A 317 20.08 -15.27 16.74
N ARG A 318 20.94 -14.70 15.88
CA ARG A 318 20.81 -13.33 15.35
C ARG A 318 19.76 -13.21 14.25
N GLY A 319 19.37 -14.31 13.62
CA GLY A 319 18.40 -14.31 12.53
C GLY A 319 17.09 -14.97 12.94
N CYS A 320 15.98 -14.31 12.69
CA CYS A 320 14.64 -14.88 12.78
C CYS A 320 13.97 -14.83 11.41
N ILE A 321 13.44 -15.96 10.93
CA ILE A 321 12.75 -16.06 9.64
C ILE A 321 11.34 -16.57 9.87
N VAL A 322 10.34 -15.84 9.39
CA VAL A 322 8.91 -16.21 9.51
C VAL A 322 8.22 -16.11 8.16
N LYS A 323 7.09 -16.79 8.00
CA LYS A 323 6.28 -16.72 6.76
C LYS A 323 5.53 -15.42 6.66
N TRP A 324 5.00 -14.94 7.77
CA TRP A 324 4.22 -13.71 7.83
C TRP A 324 4.25 -13.11 9.23
N ALA A 325 4.67 -11.85 9.37
CA ALA A 325 4.80 -11.19 10.67
C ALA A 325 3.62 -10.23 10.94
N PRO A 326 3.24 -10.01 12.22
CA PRO A 326 2.36 -8.90 12.60
C PRO A 326 3.12 -7.57 12.46
N GLN A 327 3.27 -7.09 11.23
CA GLN A 327 4.21 -6.01 10.87
C GLN A 327 4.03 -4.73 11.70
N LYS A 328 2.78 -4.34 12.00
CA LYS A 328 2.49 -3.17 12.83
C LYS A 328 3.10 -3.31 14.23
N GLU A 329 3.00 -4.48 14.85
CA GLU A 329 3.59 -4.76 16.16
C GLU A 329 5.11 -4.82 16.09
N VAL A 330 5.65 -5.42 15.01
CA VAL A 330 7.10 -5.48 14.77
C VAL A 330 7.69 -4.07 14.64
N LEU A 331 7.11 -3.21 13.81
CA LEU A 331 7.61 -1.84 13.61
C LEU A 331 7.48 -0.98 14.87
N ALA A 332 6.47 -1.22 15.71
CA ALA A 332 6.32 -0.56 17.01
C ALA A 332 7.28 -1.09 18.09
N HIS A 333 7.95 -2.22 17.84
CA HIS A 333 8.78 -2.89 18.83
C HIS A 333 10.14 -2.18 19.03
N LYS A 334 10.50 -1.91 20.29
CA LYS A 334 11.72 -1.17 20.70
C LYS A 334 13.04 -1.70 20.11
N ALA A 335 13.10 -3.00 19.78
CA ALA A 335 14.29 -3.64 19.23
C ALA A 335 14.53 -3.30 17.77
N VAL A 336 13.48 -2.94 17.02
CA VAL A 336 13.59 -2.65 15.59
C VAL A 336 14.30 -1.31 15.39
N GLY A 337 15.49 -1.38 14.81
CA GLY A 337 16.33 -0.23 14.50
C GLY A 337 16.24 0.23 13.06
N GLY A 338 15.71 -0.58 12.15
CA GLY A 338 15.56 -0.22 10.75
C GLY A 338 14.68 -1.21 10.00
N PHE A 339 14.21 -0.78 8.84
CA PHE A 339 13.30 -1.57 8.02
C PHE A 339 13.82 -1.67 6.57
N LEU A 340 14.25 -2.86 6.14
CA LEU A 340 14.50 -3.13 4.72
C LEU A 340 13.16 -3.46 4.05
N SER A 341 12.73 -2.57 3.16
CA SER A 341 11.38 -2.57 2.60
C SER A 341 11.38 -2.37 1.10
N HIS A 342 10.44 -3.02 0.43
CA HIS A 342 10.05 -2.70 -0.94
C HIS A 342 9.42 -1.31 -1.11
N CYS A 343 9.19 -0.55 -0.03
CA CYS A 343 8.65 0.82 -0.07
C CYS A 343 7.19 0.93 -0.53
N GLY A 344 6.38 -0.13 -0.43
CA GLY A 344 4.93 -0.04 -0.64
C GLY A 344 4.28 0.93 0.35
N TRP A 345 3.26 1.68 -0.11
CA TRP A 345 2.75 2.84 0.62
C TRP A 345 2.27 2.57 2.05
N ASN A 346 1.54 1.47 2.28
CA ASN A 346 1.09 1.12 3.65
C ASN A 346 2.27 0.91 4.60
N SER A 347 3.28 0.13 4.18
CA SER A 347 4.49 -0.12 4.96
C SER A 347 5.29 1.16 5.21
N THR A 348 5.32 2.08 4.23
CA THR A 348 5.95 3.40 4.38
C THR A 348 5.25 4.22 5.46
N LEU A 349 3.92 4.29 5.45
CA LEU A 349 3.14 4.97 6.49
C LEU A 349 3.35 4.35 7.86
N GLU A 350 3.33 3.02 7.98
CA GLU A 350 3.58 2.31 9.24
C GLU A 350 4.98 2.62 9.79
N SER A 351 6.01 2.62 8.94
CA SER A 351 7.38 2.94 9.33
C SER A 351 7.52 4.39 9.82
N ILE A 352 6.94 5.35 9.10
CA ILE A 352 6.89 6.76 9.49
C ILE A 352 6.21 6.91 10.85
N CYS A 353 5.05 6.26 11.01
CA CYS A 353 4.26 6.32 12.22
C CYS A 353 4.93 5.66 13.44
N GLU A 354 5.92 4.79 13.23
CA GLU A 354 6.70 4.21 14.31
C GLU A 354 8.08 4.83 14.49
N GLY A 355 8.48 5.74 13.59
CA GLY A 355 9.78 6.41 13.65
C GLY A 355 10.92 5.47 13.28
N VAL A 356 10.64 4.44 12.48
CA VAL A 356 11.63 3.45 12.02
C VAL A 356 12.17 3.91 10.66
N PRO A 357 13.49 4.06 10.52
CA PRO A 357 14.08 4.45 9.24
C PRO A 357 14.17 3.28 8.26
N VAL A 358 14.23 3.57 6.95
CA VAL A 358 13.97 2.57 5.90
C VAL A 358 15.16 2.37 4.97
N ILE A 359 15.61 1.13 4.79
CA ILE A 359 16.46 0.73 3.65
C ILE A 359 15.54 0.39 2.48
N CYS A 360 15.62 1.16 1.41
CA CYS A 360 14.68 1.09 0.30
C CYS A 360 15.20 0.13 -0.79
N LEU A 361 14.44 -0.94 -1.04
CA LEU A 361 14.66 -1.90 -2.12
C LEU A 361 13.41 -2.00 -3.00
N PRO A 362 13.06 -0.94 -3.77
CA PRO A 362 11.83 -0.91 -4.55
C PRO A 362 11.82 -1.97 -5.65
N CYS A 363 10.68 -2.61 -5.87
CA CYS A 363 10.49 -3.66 -6.88
C CYS A 363 9.70 -3.16 -8.10
N PHE A 364 8.52 -2.56 -7.92
CA PHE A 364 7.63 -2.15 -9.02
C PHE A 364 6.59 -1.11 -8.57
N GLY A 365 5.79 -0.58 -9.52
CA GLY A 365 4.68 0.31 -9.22
C GLY A 365 5.14 1.64 -8.62
N ASP A 366 4.53 2.03 -7.50
CA ASP A 366 4.78 3.28 -6.76
C ASP A 366 6.09 3.29 -5.97
N GLN A 367 6.70 2.14 -5.79
CA GLN A 367 7.77 1.93 -4.83
C GLN A 367 9.01 2.79 -5.09
N LYS A 368 9.36 3.06 -6.35
CA LYS A 368 10.51 3.93 -6.69
C LYS A 368 10.25 5.40 -6.34
N VAL A 369 9.03 5.89 -6.57
CA VAL A 369 8.59 7.21 -6.13
C VAL A 369 8.68 7.28 -4.61
N ASN A 370 8.17 6.27 -3.90
CA ASN A 370 8.18 6.23 -2.44
C ASN A 370 9.62 6.21 -1.89
N ALA A 371 10.51 5.42 -2.50
CA ALA A 371 11.92 5.36 -2.14
C ALA A 371 12.63 6.72 -2.33
N ARG A 372 12.32 7.46 -3.42
CA ARG A 372 12.83 8.82 -3.64
C ARG A 372 12.37 9.76 -2.51
N TYR A 373 11.11 9.71 -2.11
CA TYR A 373 10.59 10.56 -1.04
C TYR A 373 11.21 10.21 0.32
N LEU A 374 11.30 8.91 0.66
CA LEU A 374 11.96 8.41 1.87
C LEU A 374 13.41 8.90 1.98
N SER A 375 14.17 8.82 0.89
CA SER A 375 15.60 9.15 0.88
C SER A 375 15.89 10.65 0.75
N THR A 376 15.16 11.37 -0.11
CA THR A 376 15.53 12.76 -0.48
C THR A 376 14.66 13.84 0.12
N VAL A 377 13.36 13.58 0.32
CA VAL A 377 12.42 14.59 0.85
C VAL A 377 12.39 14.53 2.36
N TRP A 378 12.12 13.35 2.91
CA TRP A 378 12.00 13.16 4.35
C TRP A 378 13.35 12.85 4.99
N GLY A 379 14.31 12.29 4.23
CA GLY A 379 15.64 11.95 4.73
C GLY A 379 15.61 10.90 5.84
N ILE A 380 14.64 9.99 5.77
CA ILE A 380 14.44 8.90 6.75
C ILE A 380 14.79 7.53 6.15
N GLY A 381 15.38 7.48 4.96
CA GLY A 381 15.72 6.24 4.30
C GLY A 381 16.98 6.28 3.43
N LEU A 382 17.50 5.09 3.14
CA LEU A 382 18.65 4.84 2.29
C LEU A 382 18.20 4.04 1.06
N GLU A 383 18.31 4.62 -0.13
CA GLU A 383 18.01 3.94 -1.39
C GLU A 383 19.18 3.04 -1.81
N LEU A 384 18.91 1.75 -2.04
CA LEU A 384 19.89 0.84 -2.63
C LEU A 384 20.00 1.12 -4.13
N GLU A 385 21.20 1.41 -4.64
CA GLU A 385 21.39 1.78 -6.04
C GLU A 385 21.35 0.58 -7.00
N HIS A 386 21.67 -0.62 -6.50
CA HIS A 386 21.73 -1.86 -7.27
C HIS A 386 20.82 -2.92 -6.67
N GLU A 387 20.14 -3.67 -7.54
CA GLU A 387 19.18 -4.70 -7.14
C GLU A 387 19.85 -5.75 -6.24
N ALA A 388 19.44 -5.76 -4.97
CA ALA A 388 19.71 -6.80 -3.98
C ALA A 388 21.19 -7.22 -3.81
N ASP A 389 22.18 -6.40 -4.18
CA ASP A 389 23.61 -6.75 -4.03
C ASP A 389 24.00 -6.95 -2.56
N ARG A 390 24.67 -8.07 -2.24
CA ARG A 390 25.05 -8.38 -0.84
C ARG A 390 25.94 -7.30 -0.22
N GLY A 391 26.83 -6.69 -1.00
CA GLY A 391 27.77 -5.68 -0.53
C GLY A 391 27.05 -4.37 -0.18
N GLU A 392 26.12 -3.96 -1.03
CA GLU A 392 25.22 -2.83 -0.78
C GLU A 392 24.35 -3.05 0.45
N ILE A 393 23.78 -4.25 0.62
CA ILE A 393 22.98 -4.59 1.81
C ILE A 393 23.83 -4.50 3.08
N VAL A 394 25.04 -5.08 3.08
CA VAL A 394 25.97 -4.97 4.23
C VAL A 394 26.27 -3.50 4.54
N ARG A 395 26.57 -2.69 3.53
CA ARG A 395 26.86 -1.26 3.70
C ARG A 395 25.66 -0.52 4.26
N ALA A 396 24.47 -0.70 3.70
CA ALA A 396 23.26 0.00 4.10
C ALA A 396 22.85 -0.36 5.54
N VAL A 397 22.92 -1.64 5.92
CA VAL A 397 22.61 -2.08 7.28
C VAL A 397 23.59 -1.47 8.30
N LYS A 398 24.89 -1.46 8.00
CA LYS A 398 25.90 -0.83 8.86
C LYS A 398 25.72 0.69 8.95
N ARG A 399 25.51 1.36 7.82
CA ARG A 399 25.24 2.81 7.78
C ARG A 399 24.04 3.20 8.64
N LEU A 400 23.00 2.39 8.64
CA LEU A 400 21.76 2.69 9.35
C LEU A 400 21.82 2.39 10.86
N LEU A 401 22.46 1.29 11.25
CA LEU A 401 22.45 0.82 12.64
C LEU A 401 23.72 1.15 13.44
N VAL A 402 24.86 1.29 12.76
CA VAL A 402 26.17 1.39 13.42
C VAL A 402 26.80 2.76 13.23
N ASP A 403 26.74 3.32 12.02
CA ASP A 403 27.42 4.57 11.69
C ASP A 403 26.67 5.81 12.23
N GLU A 404 27.39 6.94 12.37
CA GLU A 404 26.79 8.20 12.83
C GLU A 404 25.69 8.73 11.91
N GLU A 405 25.79 8.45 10.60
CA GLU A 405 24.76 8.83 9.62
C GLU A 405 23.38 8.26 10.01
N GLY A 406 23.34 6.99 10.43
CA GLY A 406 22.12 6.32 10.87
C GLY A 406 21.45 6.97 12.07
N LYS A 407 22.20 7.65 12.94
CA LYS A 407 21.64 8.39 14.08
C LYS A 407 20.84 9.61 13.62
N GLU A 408 21.33 10.34 12.63
CA GLU A 408 20.60 11.50 12.08
C GLU A 408 19.36 11.05 11.31
N ILE A 409 19.45 9.98 10.51
CA ILE A 409 18.29 9.41 9.80
C ILE A 409 17.21 8.98 10.81
N ARG A 410 17.60 8.32 11.90
CA ARG A 410 16.70 7.92 12.98
C ARG A 410 16.09 9.12 13.71
N ARG A 411 16.88 10.16 13.98
CA ARG A 411 16.38 11.40 14.60
C ARG A 411 15.28 12.03 13.73
N ARG A 412 15.48 12.10 12.42
CA ARG A 412 14.47 12.59 11.46
C ARG A 412 13.24 11.71 11.41
N ALA A 413 13.41 10.38 11.47
CA ALA A 413 12.28 9.45 11.51
C ALA A 413 11.42 9.66 12.78
N ILE A 414 12.03 9.86 13.94
CA ILE A 414 11.34 10.16 15.20
C ILE A 414 10.65 11.53 15.13
N GLU A 415 11.31 12.57 14.61
CA GLU A 415 10.71 13.89 14.43
C GLU A 415 9.50 13.84 13.49
N LEU A 416 9.58 13.06 12.40
CA LEU A 416 8.47 12.89 11.48
C LEU A 416 7.32 12.10 12.14
N LYS A 417 7.61 11.07 12.94
CA LYS A 417 6.62 10.35 13.76
C LYS A 417 5.84 11.32 14.63
N GLU A 418 6.52 12.17 15.40
CA GLU A 418 5.88 13.13 16.31
C GLU A 418 4.95 14.10 15.55
N ARG A 419 5.39 14.61 14.40
CA ARG A 419 4.57 15.48 13.54
C ARG A 419 3.36 14.74 12.96
N THR A 420 3.54 13.49 12.54
CA THR A 420 2.46 12.62 12.06
C THR A 420 1.44 12.32 13.16
N GLU A 421 1.85 12.10 14.40
CA GLU A 421 0.95 11.90 15.53
C GLU A 421 0.07 13.13 15.79
N VAL A 422 0.62 14.34 15.68
CA VAL A 422 -0.15 15.59 15.78
C VAL A 422 -1.16 15.70 14.63
N SER A 423 -0.71 15.53 13.39
CA SER A 423 -1.57 15.64 12.20
C SER A 423 -2.68 14.58 12.18
N THR A 424 -2.43 13.37 12.68
CA THR A 424 -3.45 12.31 12.76
C THR A 424 -4.59 12.68 13.69
N ARG A 425 -4.32 13.40 14.80
CA ARG A 425 -5.38 13.92 15.69
C ARG A 425 -6.27 14.93 14.97
N GLU A 426 -5.70 15.72 14.08
CA GLU A 426 -6.42 16.67 13.22
C GLU A 426 -7.16 15.98 12.06
N GLY A 427 -6.69 14.81 11.63
CA GLY A 427 -7.28 13.98 10.55
C GLY A 427 -8.73 13.54 10.80
N GLY A 428 -9.23 13.66 12.03
CA GLY A 428 -10.66 13.53 12.32
C GLY A 428 -11.54 14.53 11.55
N SER A 429 -11.00 15.71 11.22
CA SER A 429 -11.68 16.72 10.40
C SER A 429 -11.94 16.24 8.98
N SER A 430 -10.96 15.66 8.29
CA SER A 430 -11.14 15.13 6.93
C SER A 430 -12.09 13.94 6.88
N LEU A 431 -12.09 13.08 7.91
CA LEU A 431 -13.07 12.00 8.02
C LEU A 431 -14.50 12.55 8.20
N ASN A 432 -14.68 13.57 9.05
CA ASN A 432 -15.98 14.21 9.22
C ASN A 432 -16.46 14.88 7.92
N ALA A 433 -15.56 15.54 7.18
CA ALA A 433 -15.89 16.14 5.89
C ALA A 433 -16.33 15.08 4.85
N LEU A 434 -15.69 13.91 4.84
CA LEU A 434 -16.14 12.78 4.02
C LEU A 434 -17.54 12.29 4.45
N VAL A 435 -17.80 12.17 5.76
CA VAL A 435 -19.11 11.77 6.29
C VAL A 435 -20.20 12.75 5.82
N GLU A 436 -19.96 14.06 5.97
CA GLU A 436 -20.89 15.11 5.51
C GLU A 436 -21.12 15.02 4.01
N HIS A 437 -20.07 14.79 3.22
CA HIS A 437 -20.18 14.59 1.78
C HIS A 437 -21.05 13.38 1.42
N ILE A 438 -20.84 12.23 2.07
CA ILE A 438 -21.66 11.02 1.84
C ILE A 438 -23.12 11.25 2.25
N LEU A 439 -23.38 11.99 3.33
CA LEU A 439 -24.73 12.31 3.79
C LEU A 439 -25.45 13.33 2.88
N SER A 440 -24.70 14.07 2.06
CA SER A 440 -25.26 15.05 1.11
C SER A 440 -25.82 14.42 -0.18
N PHE A 441 -25.50 13.15 -0.45
CA PHE A 441 -26.09 12.37 -1.53
C PHE A 441 -27.57 12.11 -1.27
#